data_AF-A0A0C2G791-F1
#
_entry.id   AF-A0A0C2G791-F1
#
_cell.length_a   1.000
_cell.length_b   1.000
_cell.length_c   1.000
_cell.angle_alpha   90.00
_cell.angle_beta   90.00
_cell.angle_gamma   90.00
#
_symmetry.space_group_name_H-M   'P 1'
#
loop_
_entity.id
_entity.type
_entity.pdbx_description
1 polymer ?
#
loop_
_entity_poly.entity_id
_entity_poly.type
_entity_poly.pdbx_seq_one_letter_code
_entity_poly.pdbx_strand_id
1 'polypeptide(L)'
;MSEGSQIFQPSAAARHDPHPPSPPGASDGADVMSRFPNLPKMAEAVGNVDVVAKVESLKKWTIGTFKNSKQQLLEHMGKIDKTVDTEFEKECENIKELHRRYGSVVSASREFTNLLTQLSQAEKNLAESLHSLSLKETAIKSQVTTTSDSMRRIADDAAALENCLRYFLSSIETLHGKTIVDTLDTIYATEAVNLISSN
;
A
#
# COMPACT_ATOMS: atom_id res chain seq x y z
N MET A 1 -42.30 -2.34 -8.36
CA MET A 1 -41.65 -3.67 -8.30
C MET A 1 -40.15 -3.39 -8.36
N SER A 2 -39.54 -3.01 -7.24
CA SER A 2 -38.98 -3.83 -6.14
C SER A 2 -37.52 -4.23 -6.41
N GLU A 3 -36.67 -3.79 -5.49
CA GLU A 3 -35.23 -4.02 -5.31
C GLU A 3 -34.84 -5.52 -5.22
N GLY A 4 -33.54 -5.83 -5.38
CA GLY A 4 -33.01 -7.15 -5.05
C GLY A 4 -31.52 -7.33 -5.29
N SER A 5 -30.74 -7.14 -4.23
CA SER A 5 -29.30 -7.36 -4.04
C SER A 5 -28.75 -8.73 -4.50
N GLN A 6 -27.54 -8.76 -5.09
CA GLN A 6 -26.74 -9.98 -5.19
C GLN A 6 -25.81 -10.11 -3.97
N ILE A 7 -26.24 -10.94 -3.03
CA ILE A 7 -25.44 -11.46 -1.91
C ILE A 7 -24.96 -12.87 -2.27
N PHE A 8 -23.65 -13.06 -2.11
CA PHE A 8 -22.91 -14.27 -1.74
C PHE A 8 -23.72 -15.58 -1.58
N GLN A 9 -23.42 -16.61 -2.39
CA GLN A 9 -23.84 -17.99 -2.14
C GLN A 9 -22.79 -18.75 -1.32
N PRO A 10 -23.17 -19.50 -0.27
CA PRO A 10 -22.26 -20.37 0.48
C PRO A 10 -22.22 -21.78 -0.14
N SER A 11 -21.02 -22.34 -0.35
CA SER A 11 -20.85 -23.74 -0.75
C SER A 11 -20.66 -24.64 0.48
N ALA A 12 -21.40 -25.74 0.48
CA ALA A 12 -21.61 -26.66 1.59
C ALA A 12 -20.37 -27.46 2.02
N ALA A 13 -20.33 -27.75 3.33
CA ALA A 13 -19.32 -28.51 4.03
C ALA A 13 -19.24 -29.97 3.58
N ALA A 14 -18.08 -30.40 3.07
CA ALA A 14 -17.71 -31.81 2.97
C ALA A 14 -17.00 -32.24 4.26
N ARG A 15 -17.63 -33.20 4.96
CA ARG A 15 -17.11 -33.86 6.16
C ARG A 15 -15.88 -34.69 5.79
N HIS A 16 -14.77 -34.53 6.52
CA HIS A 16 -13.58 -35.37 6.39
C HIS A 16 -13.44 -36.23 7.64
N ASP A 17 -13.58 -37.55 7.48
CA ASP A 17 -13.36 -38.54 8.53
C ASP A 17 -11.88 -38.63 8.92
N PRO A 18 -11.54 -38.89 10.20
CA PRO A 18 -10.16 -39.01 10.65
C PRO A 18 -9.58 -40.40 10.34
N HIS A 19 -8.46 -40.44 9.60
CA HIS A 19 -7.63 -41.64 9.40
C HIS A 19 -6.74 -41.91 10.64
N PRO A 20 -6.55 -43.17 11.09
CA PRO A 20 -5.73 -43.50 12.24
C PRO A 20 -4.22 -43.28 12.00
N PRO A 21 -3.39 -43.12 13.06
CA PRO A 21 -1.97 -42.85 12.94
C PRO A 21 -1.18 -44.12 12.56
N SER A 22 -0.28 -44.00 11.59
CA SER A 22 0.70 -45.03 11.24
C SER A 22 1.89 -45.04 12.22
N PRO A 23 2.50 -46.20 12.50
CA PRO A 23 3.54 -46.36 13.53
C PRO A 23 4.92 -45.81 13.11
N PRO A 24 5.82 -45.56 14.08
CA PRO A 24 7.12 -44.96 13.82
C PRO A 24 8.17 -46.02 13.44
N GLY A 25 8.97 -45.71 12.41
CA GLY A 25 10.26 -46.36 12.21
C GLY A 25 10.56 -46.77 10.78
N ALA A 26 11.29 -45.91 10.07
CA ALA A 26 12.43 -46.32 9.25
C ALA A 26 13.22 -45.06 8.91
N SER A 27 14.46 -45.03 9.38
CA SER A 27 15.48 -44.07 9.01
C SER A 27 15.65 -44.03 7.50
N ASP A 28 15.46 -42.86 6.89
CA ASP A 28 16.09 -42.56 5.60
C ASP A 28 16.73 -41.17 5.68
N GLY A 29 18.06 -41.18 5.85
CA GLY A 29 18.89 -39.99 6.07
C GLY A 29 19.17 -39.21 4.79
N ALA A 30 18.22 -39.18 3.85
CA ALA A 30 18.43 -38.68 2.50
C ALA A 30 17.44 -37.59 2.09
N ASP A 31 16.95 -36.75 2.99
CA ASP A 31 16.03 -35.67 2.59
C ASP A 31 16.13 -34.38 3.44
N VAL A 32 17.35 -34.02 3.85
CA VAL A 32 17.61 -32.67 4.41
C VAL A 32 17.90 -31.63 3.32
N MET A 33 18.20 -32.06 2.09
CA MET A 33 18.66 -31.17 1.02
C MET A 33 17.50 -30.55 0.19
N SER A 34 16.28 -31.07 0.31
CA SER A 34 15.07 -30.57 -0.37
C SER A 34 14.46 -29.32 0.29
N ARG A 35 14.88 -29.01 1.53
CA ARG A 35 14.28 -27.95 2.36
C ARG A 35 14.86 -26.56 2.11
N PHE A 36 15.78 -26.41 1.15
CA PHE A 36 16.51 -25.17 0.89
C PHE A 36 16.27 -24.69 -0.55
N PRO A 37 15.27 -23.84 -0.80
CA PRO A 37 14.86 -23.43 -2.14
C PRO A 37 15.86 -22.52 -2.89
N ASN A 38 17.04 -22.25 -2.33
CA ASN A 38 18.06 -21.34 -2.89
C ASN A 38 19.47 -21.97 -2.97
N LEU A 39 19.57 -23.17 -3.55
CA LEU A 39 20.85 -23.66 -4.07
C LEU A 39 21.21 -22.89 -5.36
N PRO A 40 22.44 -22.42 -5.55
CA PRO A 40 22.90 -21.91 -6.84
C PRO A 40 22.70 -22.98 -7.92
N LYS A 41 21.93 -22.68 -8.98
CA LYS A 41 21.75 -23.61 -10.12
C LYS A 41 23.07 -23.79 -10.86
N MET A 42 23.58 -25.02 -10.80
CA MET A 42 24.84 -25.45 -11.41
C MET A 42 24.62 -25.64 -12.93
N ALA A 43 25.27 -24.83 -13.76
CA ALA A 43 25.44 -25.10 -15.19
C ALA A 43 26.94 -25.20 -15.53
N GLU A 44 27.22 -25.93 -16.61
CA GLU A 44 28.42 -26.71 -16.96
C GLU A 44 29.80 -25.99 -17.01
N ALA A 45 30.85 -26.83 -17.02
CA ALA A 45 32.23 -26.56 -16.62
C ALA A 45 33.17 -26.05 -17.72
N VAL A 46 34.17 -25.21 -17.37
CA VAL A 46 35.59 -25.29 -17.81
C VAL A 46 36.51 -24.60 -16.77
N GLY A 47 37.49 -25.34 -16.23
CA GLY A 47 38.71 -24.82 -15.57
C GLY A 47 38.85 -25.14 -14.07
N ASN A 48 39.94 -25.79 -13.63
CA ASN A 48 40.21 -26.15 -12.22
C ASN A 48 40.15 -24.95 -11.23
N VAL A 49 40.31 -23.73 -11.71
CA VAL A 49 40.13 -22.48 -10.93
C VAL A 49 38.67 -22.29 -10.50
N ASP A 50 37.71 -22.72 -11.32
CA ASP A 50 36.27 -22.67 -11.04
C ASP A 50 35.87 -23.65 -9.93
N VAL A 51 36.49 -24.83 -9.85
CA VAL A 51 36.23 -25.82 -8.80
C VAL A 51 36.74 -25.33 -7.44
N VAL A 52 37.94 -24.75 -7.39
CA VAL A 52 38.49 -24.18 -6.15
C VAL A 52 37.63 -23.00 -5.68
N ALA A 53 37.25 -22.08 -6.57
CA ALA A 53 36.36 -20.96 -6.25
C ALA A 53 34.96 -21.43 -5.77
N LYS A 54 34.42 -22.49 -6.37
CA LYS A 54 33.16 -23.12 -5.95
C LYS A 54 33.26 -23.73 -4.54
N VAL A 55 34.36 -24.44 -4.23
CA VAL A 55 34.61 -25.00 -2.90
C VAL A 55 34.78 -23.90 -1.85
N GLU A 56 35.48 -22.82 -2.18
CA GLU A 56 35.61 -21.66 -1.27
C GLU A 56 34.28 -20.96 -1.03
N SER A 57 33.44 -20.83 -2.06
CA SER A 57 32.10 -20.26 -1.96
C SER A 57 31.20 -21.11 -1.07
N LEU A 58 31.23 -22.45 -1.23
CA LEU A 58 30.51 -23.39 -0.38
C LEU A 58 30.98 -23.28 1.07
N LYS A 59 32.30 -23.26 1.31
CA LYS A 59 32.87 -23.10 2.66
C LYS A 59 32.41 -21.80 3.31
N LYS A 60 32.48 -20.68 2.58
CA LYS A 60 32.03 -19.36 3.06
C LYS A 60 30.54 -19.37 3.38
N TRP A 61 29.73 -20.00 2.52
CA TRP A 61 28.30 -20.18 2.74
C TRP A 61 28.02 -21.02 3.98
N THR A 62 28.58 -22.23 4.11
CA THR A 62 28.35 -23.12 5.27
C THR A 62 28.76 -22.47 6.59
N ILE A 63 29.90 -21.77 6.61
CA ILE A 63 30.35 -21.02 7.80
C ILE A 63 29.36 -19.88 8.11
N GLY A 64 28.90 -19.15 7.09
CA GLY A 64 27.91 -18.08 7.24
C GLY A 64 26.59 -18.60 7.80
N THR A 65 26.07 -19.70 7.25
CA THR A 65 24.85 -20.37 7.69
C THR A 65 24.96 -20.82 9.15
N PHE A 66 26.04 -21.50 9.52
CA PHE A 66 26.24 -21.93 10.92
C PHE A 66 26.30 -20.76 11.89
N LYS A 67 27.01 -19.68 11.54
CA LYS A 67 27.07 -18.47 12.37
C LYS A 67 25.68 -17.85 12.55
N ASN A 68 24.90 -17.75 11.48
CA ASN A 68 23.54 -17.20 11.54
C ASN A 68 22.61 -18.08 12.40
N SER A 69 22.64 -19.41 12.22
CA SER A 69 21.87 -20.35 13.06
C SER A 69 22.25 -20.26 14.54
N LYS A 70 23.54 -20.13 14.85
CA LYS A 70 24.02 -19.95 16.23
C LYS A 70 23.54 -18.63 16.84
N GLN A 71 23.61 -17.54 16.07
CA GLN A 71 23.12 -16.22 16.49
C GLN A 71 21.63 -16.30 16.83
N GLN A 72 20.80 -16.80 15.91
CA GLN A 72 19.36 -16.97 16.13
C GLN A 72 19.03 -17.77 17.40
N LEU A 73 19.75 -18.89 17.61
CA LEU A 73 19.55 -19.72 18.80
C LEU A 73 19.89 -18.97 20.08
N LEU A 74 21.00 -18.23 20.11
CA LEU A 74 21.42 -17.49 21.29
C LEU A 74 20.50 -16.31 21.59
N GLU A 75 19.99 -15.62 20.57
CA GLU A 75 18.98 -14.57 20.70
C GLU A 75 17.67 -15.14 21.28
N HIS A 76 17.18 -16.26 20.75
CA HIS A 76 16.00 -16.96 21.28
C HIS A 76 16.17 -17.41 22.73
N MET A 77 17.39 -17.78 23.14
CA MET A 77 17.68 -18.15 24.54
C MET A 77 17.90 -16.94 25.46
N GLY A 78 17.80 -15.70 24.94
CA GLY A 78 18.07 -14.46 25.69
C GLY A 78 19.53 -14.34 26.15
N LYS A 79 20.46 -15.08 25.54
CA LYS A 79 21.87 -15.10 25.91
C LYS A 79 22.67 -13.98 25.25
N ILE A 80 22.14 -13.41 24.17
CA ILE A 80 22.66 -12.25 23.46
C ILE A 80 21.49 -11.38 23.02
N ASP A 81 21.75 -10.09 22.81
CA ASP A 81 20.74 -9.15 22.33
C ASP A 81 20.28 -9.48 20.92
N LYS A 82 19.00 -9.18 20.64
CA LYS A 82 18.40 -9.35 19.33
C LYS A 82 19.07 -8.43 18.31
N THR A 83 19.38 -8.96 17.13
CA THR A 83 19.87 -8.14 16.03
C THR A 83 18.76 -7.18 15.59
N VAL A 84 19.02 -5.88 15.69
CA VAL A 84 18.12 -4.80 15.26
C VAL A 84 18.78 -4.00 14.14
N ASP A 85 18.05 -3.83 13.03
CA ASP A 85 18.46 -2.95 11.94
C ASP A 85 17.80 -1.58 12.14
N THR A 86 18.55 -0.66 12.75
CA THR A 86 18.06 0.68 13.11
C THR A 86 17.79 1.56 11.90
N GLU A 87 18.44 1.30 10.76
CA GLU A 87 18.17 2.02 9.51
C GLU A 87 16.82 1.59 8.93
N PHE A 88 16.56 0.27 8.91
CA PHE A 88 15.27 -0.27 8.49
C PHE A 88 14.12 0.20 9.39
N GLU A 89 14.27 0.15 10.73
CA GLU A 89 13.25 0.64 11.67
C GLU A 89 12.92 2.12 11.45
N LYS A 90 13.95 2.94 11.21
CA LYS A 90 13.75 4.35 10.89
C LYS A 90 12.95 4.54 9.61
N GLU A 91 13.19 3.73 8.59
CA GLU A 91 12.42 3.81 7.33
C GLU A 91 10.97 3.34 7.51
N CYS A 92 10.72 2.34 8.35
CA CYS A 92 9.36 1.95 8.74
C CYS A 92 8.61 3.12 9.41
N GLU A 93 9.26 3.83 10.33
CA GLU A 93 8.68 5.03 10.96
C GLU A 93 8.45 6.17 9.95
N ASN A 94 9.35 6.35 8.98
CA ASN A 94 9.15 7.32 7.90
C ASN A 94 7.89 7.00 7.09
N ILE A 95 7.62 5.74 6.77
CA ILE A 95 6.41 5.32 6.03
C ILE A 95 5.14 5.56 6.87
N LYS A 96 5.17 5.27 8.18
CA LYS A 96 4.05 5.56 9.09
C LYS A 96 3.72 7.06 9.13
N GLU A 97 4.75 7.90 9.22
CA GLU A 97 4.60 9.36 9.18
C GLU A 97 4.15 9.86 7.80
N LEU A 98 4.65 9.25 6.72
CA LEU A 98 4.25 9.57 5.35
C LEU A 98 2.75 9.29 5.14
N HIS A 99 2.27 8.12 5.59
CA HIS A 99 0.85 7.77 5.58
C HIS A 99 0.01 8.86 6.28
N ARG A 100 0.39 9.26 7.50
CA ARG A 100 -0.31 10.31 8.27
C ARG A 100 -0.38 11.64 7.51
N ARG A 101 0.73 12.07 6.90
CA ARG A 101 0.78 13.32 6.12
C ARG A 101 -0.12 13.25 4.88
N TYR A 102 -0.08 12.13 4.16
CA TYR A 102 -0.95 11.93 2.99
C TYR A 102 -2.43 11.91 3.39
N GLY A 103 -2.77 11.38 4.57
CA GLY A 103 -4.13 11.46 5.11
C GLY A 103 -4.62 12.89 5.32
N SER A 104 -3.75 13.79 5.81
CA SER A 104 -4.06 15.22 5.90
C SER A 104 -4.28 15.85 4.51
N VAL A 105 -3.47 15.49 3.51
CA VAL A 105 -3.64 15.99 2.14
C VAL A 105 -4.95 15.49 1.53
N VAL A 106 -5.29 14.21 1.70
CA VAL A 106 -6.58 13.63 1.26
C VAL A 106 -7.75 14.41 1.87
N SER A 107 -7.70 14.65 3.19
CA SER A 107 -8.75 15.40 3.89
C SER A 107 -8.90 16.82 3.37
N ALA A 108 -7.80 17.56 3.29
CA ALA A 108 -7.79 18.94 2.79
C ALA A 108 -8.27 19.03 1.33
N SER A 109 -7.88 18.06 0.49
CA SER A 109 -8.28 18.02 -0.92
C SER A 109 -9.77 17.72 -1.09
N ARG A 110 -10.34 16.85 -0.24
CA ARG A 110 -11.79 16.60 -0.22
C ARG A 110 -12.55 17.85 0.19
N GLU A 111 -12.11 18.53 1.24
CA GLU A 111 -12.72 19.78 1.71
C GLU A 111 -12.64 20.86 0.63
N PHE A 112 -11.46 21.05 0.02
CA PHE A 112 -11.27 22.02 -1.04
C PHE A 112 -12.13 21.73 -2.27
N THR A 113 -12.25 20.46 -2.67
CA THR A 113 -13.13 20.05 -3.78
C THR A 113 -14.59 20.43 -3.47
N ASN A 114 -15.06 20.15 -2.25
CA ASN A 114 -16.43 20.50 -1.83
C ASN A 114 -16.67 22.01 -1.79
N LEU A 115 -15.68 22.79 -1.33
CA LEU A 115 -15.75 24.25 -1.33
C LEU A 115 -15.80 24.79 -2.76
N LEU A 116 -15.00 24.23 -3.68
CA LEU A 116 -14.97 24.64 -5.08
C LEU A 116 -16.30 24.36 -5.79
N THR A 117 -16.94 23.21 -5.53
CA THR A 117 -18.28 22.91 -6.04
C THR A 117 -19.30 23.95 -5.58
N GLN A 118 -19.28 24.32 -4.28
CA GLN A 118 -20.19 25.32 -3.72
C GLN A 118 -19.93 26.71 -4.31
N LEU A 119 -18.66 27.08 -4.50
CA LEU A 119 -18.26 28.34 -5.11
C LEU A 119 -18.74 28.44 -6.57
N SER A 120 -18.50 27.42 -7.39
CA SER A 120 -18.98 27.38 -8.79
C SER A 120 -20.50 27.55 -8.87
N GLN A 121 -21.26 26.92 -7.95
CA GLN A 121 -22.71 27.10 -7.89
C GLN A 121 -23.11 28.53 -7.47
N ALA A 122 -22.42 29.12 -6.49
CA ALA A 122 -22.68 30.49 -6.06
C ALA A 122 -22.39 31.50 -7.19
N GLU A 123 -21.32 31.29 -7.96
CA GLU A 123 -20.97 32.12 -9.13
C GLU A 123 -22.03 32.04 -10.22
N LYS A 124 -22.59 30.85 -10.50
CA LYS A 124 -23.72 30.68 -11.44
C LYS A 124 -24.95 31.46 -10.98
N ASN A 125 -25.33 31.31 -9.71
CA ASN A 125 -26.48 32.01 -9.15
C ASN A 125 -26.30 33.54 -9.18
N LEU A 126 -25.07 34.02 -8.92
CA LEU A 126 -24.73 35.44 -9.02
C LEU A 126 -24.77 35.93 -10.47
N ALA A 127 -24.24 35.16 -11.42
CA ALA A 127 -24.32 35.48 -12.84
C ALA A 127 -25.78 35.64 -13.30
N GLU A 128 -26.67 34.73 -12.90
CA GLU A 128 -28.11 34.79 -13.20
C GLU A 128 -28.79 36.01 -12.57
N SER A 129 -28.45 36.31 -11.30
CA SER A 129 -28.99 37.47 -10.59
C SER A 129 -28.57 38.79 -11.25
N LEU A 130 -27.30 38.91 -11.66
CA LEU A 130 -26.78 40.04 -12.41
C LEU A 130 -27.46 40.15 -13.77
N HIS A 131 -27.65 39.03 -14.49
CA HIS A 131 -28.37 39.05 -15.75
C HIS A 131 -29.81 39.56 -15.58
N SER A 132 -30.53 39.08 -14.57
CA SER A 132 -31.89 39.55 -14.25
C SER A 132 -31.93 41.05 -13.91
N LEU A 133 -30.90 41.56 -13.22
CA LEU A 133 -30.75 42.98 -12.93
C LEU A 133 -30.50 43.81 -14.20
N SER A 134 -29.69 43.30 -15.14
CA SER A 134 -29.38 44.01 -16.39
C SER A 134 -30.60 44.19 -17.30
N LEU A 135 -31.60 43.31 -17.17
CA LEU A 135 -32.89 43.44 -17.87
C LEU A 135 -33.76 44.57 -17.31
N LYS A 136 -33.60 44.93 -16.02
CA LYS A 136 -34.39 45.95 -15.33
C LYS A 136 -33.75 47.33 -15.41
N GLU A 137 -32.42 47.38 -15.27
CA GLU A 137 -31.66 48.64 -15.14
C GLU A 137 -30.92 48.98 -16.43
N THR A 138 -31.57 49.73 -17.32
CA THR A 138 -31.00 50.12 -18.63
C THR A 138 -29.77 51.01 -18.51
N ALA A 139 -29.64 51.79 -17.44
CA ALA A 139 -28.51 52.68 -17.21
C ALA A 139 -27.17 51.94 -17.02
N ILE A 140 -27.21 50.75 -16.42
CA ILE A 140 -26.01 49.94 -16.10
C ILE A 140 -25.97 48.61 -16.86
N LYS A 141 -26.93 48.38 -17.78
CA LYS A 141 -27.12 47.10 -18.47
C LYS A 141 -25.85 46.52 -19.09
N SER A 142 -25.07 47.33 -19.81
CA SER A 142 -23.84 46.87 -20.48
C SER A 142 -22.80 46.35 -19.48
N GLN A 143 -22.57 47.09 -18.39
CA GLN A 143 -21.62 46.73 -17.35
C GLN A 143 -22.06 45.45 -16.63
N VAL A 144 -23.33 45.39 -16.21
CA VAL A 144 -23.87 44.24 -15.48
C VAL A 144 -23.91 42.98 -16.35
N THR A 145 -24.21 43.11 -17.63
CA THR A 145 -24.16 41.98 -18.58
C THR A 145 -22.74 41.46 -18.74
N THR A 146 -21.76 42.35 -18.91
CA THR A 146 -20.34 41.97 -19.00
C THR A 146 -19.86 41.23 -17.73
N THR A 147 -20.27 41.69 -16.55
CA THR A 147 -19.96 41.02 -15.28
C THR A 147 -20.64 39.65 -15.17
N SER A 148 -21.92 39.56 -15.55
CA SER A 148 -22.66 38.29 -15.58
C SER A 148 -21.98 37.25 -16.47
N ASP A 149 -21.58 37.64 -17.69
CA ASP A 149 -20.87 36.76 -18.61
C ASP A 149 -19.49 36.34 -18.05
N SER A 150 -18.80 37.25 -17.36
CA SER A 150 -17.53 36.95 -16.70
C SER A 150 -17.71 35.93 -15.56
N MET A 151 -18.75 36.09 -14.74
CA MET A 151 -19.06 35.14 -13.66
C MET A 151 -19.42 33.76 -14.20
N ARG A 152 -20.13 33.68 -15.33
CA ARG A 152 -20.42 32.39 -15.98
C ARG A 152 -19.15 31.69 -16.44
N ARG A 153 -18.19 32.42 -17.04
CA ARG A 153 -16.89 31.87 -17.43
C ARG A 153 -16.09 31.37 -16.23
N ILE A 154 -16.04 32.15 -15.15
CA ILE A 154 -15.34 31.73 -13.92
C ILE A 154 -15.97 30.45 -13.36
N ALA A 155 -17.30 30.34 -13.36
CA ALA A 155 -17.97 29.14 -12.90
C ALA A 155 -17.68 27.90 -13.77
N ASP A 156 -17.50 28.09 -15.08
CA ASP A 156 -17.10 27.02 -16.02
C ASP A 156 -15.63 26.61 -15.78
N ASP A 157 -14.73 27.57 -15.58
CA ASP A 157 -13.32 27.32 -15.23
C ASP A 157 -13.20 26.59 -13.89
N ALA A 158 -13.99 26.98 -12.88
CA ALA A 158 -14.07 26.32 -11.58
C ALA A 158 -14.53 24.86 -11.72
N ALA A 159 -15.51 24.58 -12.59
CA ALA A 159 -15.96 23.22 -12.85
C ALA A 159 -14.89 22.37 -13.55
N ALA A 160 -14.09 22.97 -14.45
CA ALA A 160 -12.95 22.29 -15.07
C ALA A 160 -11.87 21.94 -14.02
N LEU A 161 -11.53 22.88 -13.14
CA LEU A 161 -10.58 22.64 -12.04
C LEU A 161 -11.09 21.58 -11.06
N GLU A 162 -12.38 21.60 -10.73
CA GLU A 162 -13.04 20.61 -9.87
C GLU A 162 -12.88 19.19 -10.42
N ASN A 163 -13.01 19.00 -11.74
CA ASN A 163 -12.76 17.70 -12.37
C ASN A 163 -11.31 17.25 -12.20
N CYS A 164 -10.34 18.14 -12.41
CA CYS A 164 -8.92 17.85 -12.17
C CYS A 164 -8.68 17.45 -10.70
N LEU A 165 -9.28 18.16 -9.75
CA LEU A 165 -9.17 17.84 -8.32
C LEU A 165 -9.80 16.50 -7.97
N ARG A 166 -10.92 16.11 -8.60
CA ARG A 166 -11.51 14.78 -8.41
C ARG A 166 -10.57 13.67 -8.88
N TYR A 167 -9.91 13.83 -10.04
CA TYR A 167 -8.91 12.86 -10.51
C TYR A 167 -7.71 12.79 -9.58
N PHE A 168 -7.21 13.94 -9.12
CA PHE A 168 -6.15 14.00 -8.13
C PHE A 168 -6.56 13.29 -6.83
N LEU A 169 -7.75 13.58 -6.32
CA LEU A 169 -8.29 13.00 -5.08
C LEU A 169 -8.38 11.47 -5.19
N SER A 170 -8.93 10.95 -6.29
CA SER A 170 -8.99 9.50 -6.52
C SER A 170 -7.60 8.85 -6.56
N SER A 171 -6.63 9.53 -7.17
CA SER A 171 -5.25 9.04 -7.27
C SER A 171 -4.57 9.00 -5.90
N ILE A 172 -4.69 10.07 -5.11
CA ILE A 172 -4.08 10.15 -3.79
C ILE A 172 -4.80 9.29 -2.74
N GLU A 173 -6.12 9.10 -2.86
CA GLU A 173 -6.86 8.12 -2.05
C GLU A 173 -6.38 6.70 -2.30
N THR A 174 -6.08 6.35 -3.55
CA THR A 174 -5.52 5.03 -3.89
C THR A 174 -4.12 4.87 -3.30
N LEU A 175 -3.26 5.88 -3.45
CA LEU A 175 -1.92 5.85 -2.88
C LEU A 175 -1.95 5.74 -1.35
N HIS A 176 -2.73 6.60 -0.68
CA HIS A 176 -2.87 6.63 0.77
C HIS A 176 -3.55 5.37 1.31
N GLY A 177 -4.72 5.02 0.80
CA GLY A 177 -5.59 3.99 1.38
C GLY A 177 -5.35 2.57 0.88
N LYS A 178 -4.52 2.38 -0.16
CA LYS A 178 -4.14 1.04 -0.65
C LYS A 178 -2.63 0.87 -0.65
N THR A 179 -1.91 1.60 -1.50
CA THR A 179 -0.47 1.34 -1.71
C THR A 179 0.37 1.48 -0.43
N ILE A 180 0.16 2.56 0.33
CA ILE A 180 0.89 2.77 1.58
C ILE A 180 0.41 1.77 2.66
N VAL A 181 -0.90 1.49 2.71
CA VAL A 181 -1.48 0.50 3.64
C VAL A 181 -0.91 -0.90 3.40
N ASP A 182 -0.82 -1.36 2.15
CA ASP A 182 -0.23 -2.67 1.79
C ASP A 182 1.21 -2.79 2.29
N THR A 183 1.96 -1.68 2.25
CA THR A 183 3.33 -1.62 2.76
C THR A 183 3.36 -1.69 4.29
N LEU A 184 2.47 -0.94 4.96
CA LEU A 184 2.34 -0.96 6.41
C LEU A 184 1.91 -2.34 6.94
N ASP A 185 0.98 -3.02 6.27
CA ASP A 185 0.55 -4.38 6.65
C ASP A 185 1.72 -5.37 6.60
N THR A 186 2.61 -5.24 5.61
CA THR A 186 3.84 -6.04 5.50
C THR A 186 4.80 -5.75 6.67
N ILE A 187 4.94 -4.48 7.05
CA ILE A 187 5.77 -4.06 8.20
C ILE A 187 5.20 -4.66 9.49
N TYR A 188 3.90 -4.53 9.74
CA TYR A 188 3.25 -5.06 10.95
C TYR A 188 3.32 -6.59 11.03
N ALA A 189 3.18 -7.30 9.91
CA ALA A 189 3.36 -8.75 9.88
C ALA A 189 4.78 -9.16 10.28
N THR A 190 5.79 -8.40 9.86
CA THR A 190 7.20 -8.64 10.21
C THR A 190 7.47 -8.33 11.69
N GLU A 191 6.94 -7.22 12.20
CA GLU A 191 7.01 -6.85 13.62
C GLU A 191 6.33 -7.92 14.51
N ALA A 192 5.18 -8.46 14.09
CA ALA A 192 4.46 -9.51 14.83
C ALA A 192 5.27 -10.81 14.92
N VAL A 193 5.90 -11.25 13.82
CA VAL A 193 6.81 -12.41 13.83
C VAL A 193 7.97 -12.18 14.79
N ASN A 194 8.51 -10.96 14.79
CA ASN A 194 9.59 -10.57 15.69
C ASN A 194 9.21 -10.63 17.18
N LEU A 195 7.96 -10.27 17.53
CA LEU A 195 7.46 -10.33 18.90
C LEU A 195 7.19 -11.77 19.35
N ILE A 196 6.65 -12.63 18.48
CA ILE A 196 6.40 -14.04 18.79
C ILE A 196 7.72 -14.80 19.05
N SER A 197 8.78 -14.49 18.30
CA SER A 197 10.11 -15.05 18.55
C SER A 197 10.79 -14.55 19.84
N SER A 198 10.24 -13.54 20.51
CA SER A 198 10.81 -12.93 21.72
C SER A 198 10.15 -13.37 23.03
N ASN A 199 9.11 -14.22 22.97
CA ASN A 199 8.36 -14.77 24.11
C ASN A 199 8.55 -16.28 24.21
#